data_AF-Q6L320-F1
#
_entry.id   AF-Q6L320-F1
#
_cell.length_a   1.000
_cell.length_b   1.000
_cell.length_c   1.000
_cell.angle_alpha   90.00
_cell.angle_beta   90.00
_cell.angle_gamma   90.00
#
_symmetry.space_group_name_H-M   'P 1'
#
loop_
_entity.id
_entity.type
_entity.pdbx_description
1 polymer ?
#
loop_
_entity_poly.entity_id
_entity_poly.type
_entity_poly.pdbx_seq_one_letter_code
_entity_poly.pdbx_strand_id
1 'polypeptide(L)' 'MLSEINDIFDVHMFQDLPLYIRFRVLKGKILYYKDKDIYDIFRETIEEYGNYKRGYYDYINLEKIQ' A
#
# COMPACT_ATOMS: atom_id res chain seq x y z
N MET A 1 -19.77 -15.85 -11.03
CA MET A 1 -20.53 -14.76 -11.69
C MET A 1 -20.27 -13.50 -10.86
N LEU A 2 -20.15 -12.30 -11.45
CA LEU A 2 -19.85 -11.07 -10.67
C LEU A 2 -20.87 -10.81 -9.53
N SER A 3 -22.04 -11.46 -9.59
CA SER A 3 -23.13 -11.42 -8.61
C SER A 3 -22.81 -11.99 -7.22
N GLU A 4 -21.66 -12.63 -7.01
CA GLU A 4 -21.25 -13.13 -5.68
C GLU A 4 -20.37 -12.15 -4.90
N ILE A 5 -19.93 -11.08 -5.55
CA ILE A 5 -19.16 -10.01 -4.92
C ILE A 5 -20.18 -9.00 -4.39
N ASN A 6 -20.09 -8.66 -3.10
CA ASN A 6 -20.86 -7.55 -2.53
C ASN A 6 -20.71 -6.33 -3.44
N ASP A 7 -21.83 -5.71 -3.85
CA ASP A 7 -21.83 -4.58 -4.83
C ASP A 7 -21.10 -3.32 -4.32
N ILE A 8 -20.55 -3.37 -3.11
CA ILE A 8 -19.84 -2.27 -2.46
C ILE A 8 -18.34 -2.56 -2.51
N PHE A 9 -17.64 -1.91 -3.43
CA PHE A 9 -16.19 -1.91 -3.51
C PHE A 9 -15.66 -0.52 -3.83
N ASP A 10 -14.58 -0.14 -3.16
CA ASP A 10 -13.84 1.08 -3.45
C ASP A 10 -12.63 0.74 -4.32
N VAL A 11 -12.44 1.51 -5.40
CA VAL A 11 -11.30 1.35 -6.32
C VAL A 11 -10.42 2.58 -6.20
N HIS A 12 -9.13 2.35 -6.03
CA HIS A 12 -8.12 3.40 -5.99
C HIS A 12 -6.99 3.09 -6.97
N MET A 13 -6.47 4.12 -7.62
CA MET A 13 -5.22 4.05 -8.36
C MET A 13 -4.08 3.95 -7.36
N PHE A 14 -3.25 2.89 -7.46
CA PHE A 14 -2.21 2.63 -6.47
C PHE A 14 -1.22 3.80 -6.36
N GLN A 15 -0.84 4.41 -7.47
CA GLN A 15 0.13 5.51 -7.55
C GLN A 15 -0.36 6.80 -6.88
N ASP A 16 -1.67 7.01 -6.81
CA ASP A 16 -2.28 8.20 -6.21
C ASP A 16 -2.49 8.06 -4.69
N LEU A 17 -2.28 6.85 -4.15
CA LEU A 17 -2.40 6.60 -2.72
C LEU A 17 -1.23 7.24 -1.97
N PRO A 18 -1.49 7.82 -0.77
CA PRO A 18 -0.42 8.21 0.13
C PRO A 18 0.53 7.04 0.39
N LEU A 19 1.83 7.31 0.50
CA LEU A 19 2.87 6.29 0.62
C LEU A 19 2.65 5.31 1.80
N TYR A 20 2.12 5.80 2.94
CA TYR A 20 1.77 4.92 4.07
C TYR A 20 0.60 3.97 3.76
N ILE A 21 -0.32 4.35 2.88
CA ILE A 21 -1.39 3.46 2.39
C ILE A 21 -0.83 2.48 1.36
N ARG A 22 0.01 2.94 0.42
CA ARG A 22 0.71 2.05 -0.54
C ARG A 22 1.45 0.93 0.17
N PHE A 23 2.18 1.25 1.25
CA PHE A 23 2.87 0.26 2.08
C PHE A 23 1.89 -0.72 2.76
N ARG A 24 0.71 -0.27 3.19
CA ARG A 24 -0.33 -1.15 3.77
C ARG A 24 -0.95 -2.09 2.73
N VAL A 25 -1.10 -1.64 1.48
CA VAL A 25 -1.66 -2.45 0.38
C VAL A 25 -0.79 -3.68 0.11
N LEU A 26 0.53 -3.61 0.31
CA LEU A 26 1.44 -4.75 0.14
C LEU A 26 1.09 -5.97 1.03
N LYS A 27 0.36 -5.75 2.14
CA LYS A 27 -0.12 -6.82 3.03
C LYS A 27 -1.41 -7.49 2.53
N GLY A 28 -2.00 -6.94 1.47
CA GLY A 28 -3.23 -7.45 0.86
C GLY A 28 -2.99 -8.67 -0.02
N LYS A 29 -4.03 -9.04 -0.78
CA LYS A 29 -4.01 -10.16 -1.71
C LYS A 29 -4.02 -9.65 -3.14
N ILE A 30 -3.03 -10.06 -3.94
CA ILE A 30 -3.03 -9.82 -5.39
C ILE A 30 -4.13 -10.69 -6.02
N LEU A 31 -5.07 -10.05 -6.70
CA LEU A 31 -6.17 -10.73 -7.39
C LEU A 31 -5.82 -11.07 -8.85
N TYR A 32 -5.01 -10.22 -9.48
CA TYR A 32 -4.57 -10.38 -10.86
C TYR A 32 -3.23 -9.67 -11.08
N TYR A 33 -2.34 -10.28 -11.85
CA TYR A 33 -1.14 -9.64 -12.38
C TYR A 33 -0.81 -10.29 -13.73
N LYS A 34 -0.28 -9.50 -14.66
CA LYS A 34 0.06 -9.97 -16.02
C LYS A 34 1.56 -9.97 -16.30
N ASP A 35 2.30 -9.01 -15.74
CA ASP A 35 3.72 -8.78 -16.02
C ASP A 35 4.60 -8.85 -14.77
N LYS A 36 5.93 -8.87 -14.97
CA LYS A 36 6.96 -9.06 -13.92
C LYS A 36 7.16 -7.87 -12.96
N ASP A 37 6.47 -6.76 -13.20
CA ASP A 37 6.66 -5.48 -12.50
C ASP A 37 6.18 -5.50 -11.03
N ILE A 38 5.40 -6.50 -10.61
CA ILE A 38 4.89 -6.53 -9.23
C ILE A 38 6.01 -6.57 -8.17
N TYR A 39 7.13 -7.23 -8.48
CA TYR A 39 8.27 -7.27 -7.55
C TYR A 39 8.99 -5.93 -7.45
N ASP A 40 9.08 -5.19 -8.54
CA ASP A 40 9.69 -3.86 -8.57
C ASP A 40 8.81 -2.88 -7.81
N ILE A 41 7.49 -2.89 -8.04
CA ILE A 41 6.50 -2.12 -7.26
C ILE A 41 6.63 -2.39 -5.75
N PHE A 42 6.75 -3.66 -5.34
CA PHE A 42 6.93 -4.02 -3.94
C PHE A 42 8.24 -3.46 -3.38
N ARG A 43 9.34 -3.66 -4.10
CA ARG A 43 10.68 -3.21 -3.69
C ARG A 43 10.72 -1.70 -3.52
N GLU A 44 10.28 -0.96 -4.54
CA GLU A 44 10.24 0.50 -4.57
C GLU A 44 9.37 1.03 -3.43
N THR A 45 8.18 0.46 -3.22
CA THR A 45 7.29 0.90 -2.14
C THR A 45 7.91 0.68 -0.75
N ILE A 46 8.63 -0.42 -0.53
CA ILE A 46 9.32 -0.70 0.74
C ILE A 46 10.46 0.30 0.96
N GLU A 47 11.25 0.57 -0.07
CA GLU A 47 12.38 1.51 -0.02
C GLU A 47 11.90 2.94 0.23
N GLU A 48 10.93 3.42 -0.54
CA GLU A 48 10.31 4.73 -0.38
C GLU A 48 9.72 4.90 1.03
N TYR A 49 8.94 3.92 1.50
CA TYR A 49 8.37 3.97 2.85
C TYR A 49 9.47 3.95 3.92
N GLY A 50 10.55 3.18 3.71
CA GLY A 50 11.71 3.15 4.59
C GLY A 50 12.32 4.54 4.83
N ASN A 51 12.40 5.35 3.77
CA ASN A 51 12.90 6.73 3.82
C ASN A 51 11.87 7.70 4.44
N TYR A 52 10.58 7.46 4.23
CA TYR A 52 9.48 8.31 4.70
C TYR A 52 9.07 8.08 6.15
N LYS A 53 9.14 6.84 6.65
CA LYS A 53 8.47 6.39 7.89
C LYS A 53 8.85 7.20 9.13
N ARG A 54 10.09 7.70 9.21
CA ARG A 54 10.56 8.47 10.36
C ARG A 54 9.78 9.77 10.51
N GLY A 55 9.77 10.60 9.46
CA GLY A 55 9.01 11.86 9.47
C GLY A 55 7.50 11.63 9.64
N TYR A 56 6.98 10.52 9.10
CA TYR A 56 5.60 10.12 9.34
C TYR A 56 5.32 9.81 10.81
N TYR A 57 6.16 8.99 11.47
CA TYR A 57 5.99 8.63 12.88
C TYR A 57 6.13 9.81 13.83
N ASP A 58 7.05 10.73 13.52
CA ASP A 58 7.15 12.02 14.21
C ASP A 58 5.85 12.81 14.08
N TYR A 59 5.30 12.92 12.87
CA TYR A 59 4.06 13.65 12.59
C TYR A 59 2.85 13.07 13.34
N ILE A 60 2.72 11.74 13.41
CA ILE A 60 1.60 11.09 14.09
C ILE A 60 1.88 10.79 15.58
N ASN A 61 2.99 11.29 16.14
CA ASN A 61 3.39 11.11 17.54
C ASN A 61 3.53 9.64 17.98
N LEU A 62 3.87 8.72 17.08
CA LEU A 62 4.02 7.30 17.42
C LEU A 62 5.34 6.96 18.14
N GLU A 63 6.37 7.82 18.07
CA GLU A 63 7.66 7.57 18.74
C GLU A 63 7.60 7.67 20.28
N LYS A 64 6.46 8.07 20.86
CA LYS A 64 6.28 8.13 22.33
C LYS A 64 5.92 6.78 22.98
N ILE A 65 5.88 5.68 22.20
CA ILE A 65 5.35 4.38 22.65
C ILE A 65 6.43 3.27 22.65
N GLN A 66 7.71 3.57 22.38
CA GLN A 66 8.78 2.56 22.34
C GLN A 66 9.83 2.75 23.42
#